data_AF-A0A0C9MR87-F1
#
_entry.id   AF-A0A0C9MR87-F1
#
_cell.length_a   1.000
_cell.length_b   1.000
_cell.length_c   1.000
_cell.angle_alpha   90.00
_cell.angle_beta   90.00
_cell.angle_gamma   90.00
#
_symmetry.space_group_name_H-M   'P 1'
#
loop_
_entity.id
_entity.type
_entity.pdbx_description
1 polymer ?
#
loop_
_entity_poly.entity_id
_entity_poly.type
_entity_poly.pdbx_seq_one_letter_code
_entity_poly.pdbx_strand_id
1 'polypeptide(L)'
;MPNASLLSLPYELVLHIGRHLEFTDIWHLGTCSHASRTLSFQLLRSLFQIDLIKPRIINPLGQSIHAAVAYLMRHGNTDSTDQQQHTVQSVANHLAIGIYDRTPTISNRSYVLNFLLNTSMAILLEHCLFDSTLHAFMKSQETHILSQQFDQIISSIRAQHEQPFEQQRYTGVLMVDFLAALHDTLVAISEDEDDVSSMYHFSLLHNLKGQLRNIRSRYQNHHSDQSSYSNQEAPRKDSPFSQDIKLHIKLICCLAQTSLISSYDLDSLACYSIHQFFLTRPSDVSFSRDSGLKICIRQHNEHLSIINTVTLDKRPAYHYQWRLWLEETQLRLGLLLDVMRAMIQKNCSQGGTAPDFAQINGMLQDTVSALTLSESIHQSEYEIPLLSD
;
A
#
# COMPACT_ATOMS: atom_id res chain seq x y z
N MET A 1 45.50 -17.24 -12.38
CA MET A 1 44.12 -17.72 -12.21
C MET A 1 43.20 -16.74 -12.92
N PRO A 2 42.20 -17.17 -13.70
CA PRO A 2 41.24 -16.22 -14.24
C PRO A 2 40.50 -15.59 -13.06
N ASN A 3 40.59 -14.27 -12.94
CA ASN A 3 39.91 -13.53 -11.87
C ASN A 3 38.40 -13.65 -12.08
N ALA A 4 37.77 -14.59 -11.38
CA ALA A 4 36.32 -14.71 -11.35
C ALA A 4 35.76 -13.38 -10.83
N SER A 5 35.16 -12.59 -11.72
CA SER A 5 34.58 -11.29 -11.41
C SER A 5 33.09 -11.35 -11.65
N LEU A 6 32.30 -10.70 -10.79
CA LEU A 6 30.86 -10.54 -11.00
C LEU A 6 30.56 -9.91 -12.38
N LEU A 7 31.45 -9.05 -12.86
CA LEU A 7 31.35 -8.37 -14.17
C LEU A 7 31.61 -9.31 -15.36
N SER A 8 32.18 -10.49 -15.11
CA SER A 8 32.44 -11.51 -16.15
C SER A 8 31.28 -12.50 -16.30
N LEU A 9 30.26 -12.43 -15.45
CA LEU A 9 29.07 -13.26 -15.56
C LEU A 9 28.09 -12.70 -16.61
N PRO A 10 27.37 -13.56 -17.35
CA PRO A 10 26.21 -13.16 -18.13
C PRO A 10 25.22 -12.36 -17.30
N TYR A 11 24.65 -11.31 -17.90
CA TYR A 11 23.74 -10.40 -17.20
C TYR A 11 22.52 -11.12 -16.62
N GLU A 12 22.03 -12.16 -17.28
CA GLU A 12 20.90 -12.97 -16.82
C GLU A 12 21.19 -13.66 -15.48
N LEU A 13 22.43 -14.13 -15.26
CA LEU A 13 22.86 -14.71 -13.99
C LEU A 13 22.99 -13.64 -12.92
N VAL A 14 23.55 -12.48 -13.27
CA VAL A 14 23.64 -11.35 -12.33
C VAL A 14 22.26 -10.85 -11.94
N LEU A 15 21.31 -10.81 -12.88
CA LEU A 15 19.92 -10.46 -12.63
C LEU A 15 19.27 -11.48 -11.68
N HIS A 16 19.57 -12.77 -11.84
CA HIS A 16 19.08 -13.80 -10.94
C HIS A 16 19.64 -13.63 -9.52
N ILE A 17 20.94 -13.35 -9.39
CA ILE A 17 21.56 -13.01 -8.09
C ILE A 17 20.92 -11.75 -7.49
N GLY A 18 20.70 -10.72 -8.32
CA GLY A 18 20.12 -9.46 -7.90
C GLY A 18 18.72 -9.57 -7.32
N ARG A 19 17.92 -10.59 -7.70
CA ARG A 19 16.60 -10.86 -7.09
C ARG A 19 16.66 -11.26 -5.63
N HIS A 20 17.84 -11.64 -5.13
CA HIS A 20 18.08 -11.99 -3.72
C HIS A 20 18.69 -10.84 -2.92
N LEU A 21 18.93 -9.69 -3.55
CA LEU A 21 19.53 -8.52 -2.91
C LEU A 21 18.46 -7.47 -2.65
N GLU A 22 18.60 -6.76 -1.53
CA GLU A 22 17.75 -5.61 -1.25
C GLU A 22 18.16 -4.40 -2.11
N PHE A 23 17.28 -3.41 -2.18
CA PHE A 23 17.56 -2.14 -2.86
C PHE A 23 18.87 -1.51 -2.36
N THR A 24 19.10 -1.54 -1.05
CA THR A 24 20.30 -1.03 -0.36
C THR A 24 21.58 -1.70 -0.84
N ASP A 25 21.58 -3.03 -0.94
CA ASP A 25 22.73 -3.82 -1.37
C ASP A 25 23.14 -3.45 -2.80
N ILE A 26 22.15 -3.37 -3.69
CA ILE A 26 22.37 -3.03 -5.10
C ILE A 26 22.84 -1.58 -5.24
N TRP A 27 22.30 -0.67 -4.42
CA TRP A 27 22.74 0.71 -4.37
C TRP A 27 24.21 0.83 -3.95
N HIS A 28 24.61 0.15 -2.87
CA HIS A 28 25.97 0.17 -2.35
C HIS A 28 26.98 -0.55 -3.25
N LEU A 29 26.55 -1.58 -3.98
CA LEU A 29 27.38 -2.15 -5.05
C LEU A 29 27.81 -1.06 -6.05
N GLY A 30 26.93 -0.08 -6.31
CA GLY A 30 27.20 1.02 -7.23
C GLY A 30 28.17 2.08 -6.69
N THR A 31 28.45 2.05 -5.39
CA THR A 31 29.44 2.93 -4.74
C THR A 31 30.84 2.31 -4.72
N CYS A 32 30.98 0.99 -4.92
CA CYS A 32 32.26 0.29 -4.82
C CYS A 32 33.26 0.61 -5.94
N SER A 33 32.80 0.80 -7.19
CA SER A 33 33.67 1.07 -8.34
C SER A 33 32.90 1.69 -9.51
N HIS A 34 33.60 2.19 -10.53
CA HIS A 34 32.95 2.68 -11.76
C HIS A 34 32.26 1.55 -12.54
N ALA A 35 32.88 0.38 -12.64
CA ALA A 35 32.30 -0.75 -13.37
C ALA A 35 31.09 -1.34 -12.65
N SER A 36 31.15 -1.43 -11.31
CA SER A 36 30.01 -1.88 -10.51
C SER A 36 28.87 -0.86 -10.50
N ARG A 37 29.14 0.45 -10.65
CA ARG A 37 28.10 1.47 -10.82
C ARG A 37 27.23 1.24 -12.04
N THR A 38 27.84 0.95 -13.19
CA THR A 38 27.08 0.64 -14.40
C THR A 38 26.21 -0.59 -14.22
N LEU A 39 26.75 -1.64 -13.60
CA LEU A 39 26.01 -2.85 -13.30
C LEU A 39 24.85 -2.59 -12.33
N SER A 40 25.08 -1.87 -11.23
CA SER A 40 24.06 -1.48 -10.27
C SER A 40 22.94 -0.66 -10.92
N PHE A 41 23.26 0.27 -11.81
CA PHE A 41 22.23 1.04 -12.52
C PHE A 41 21.40 0.18 -13.47
N GLN A 42 22.01 -0.82 -14.12
CA GLN A 42 21.26 -1.80 -14.91
C GLN A 42 20.35 -2.65 -14.02
N LEU A 43 20.87 -3.14 -12.89
CA LEU A 43 20.09 -3.90 -11.92
C LEU A 43 18.92 -3.09 -11.35
N LEU A 44 19.16 -1.85 -10.89
CA LEU A 44 18.12 -0.95 -10.38
C LEU A 44 17.03 -0.69 -11.43
N ARG A 45 17.41 -0.48 -12.69
CA ARG A 45 16.45 -0.32 -13.78
C ARG A 45 15.63 -1.58 -14.04
N SER A 46 16.27 -2.75 -14.00
CA SER A 46 15.60 -4.02 -14.31
C SER A 46 14.73 -4.57 -13.18
N LEU A 47 15.12 -4.35 -11.92
CA LEU A 47 14.45 -4.91 -10.74
C LEU A 47 13.45 -3.93 -10.12
N PHE A 48 13.81 -2.64 -10.07
CA PHE A 48 13.01 -1.60 -9.41
C PHE A 48 12.45 -0.56 -10.38
N GLN A 49 12.70 -0.69 -11.69
CA GLN A 49 12.27 0.28 -12.70
C GLN A 49 12.85 1.71 -12.50
N ILE A 50 13.91 1.83 -11.69
CA ILE A 50 14.57 3.11 -11.42
C ILE A 50 15.62 3.37 -12.50
N ASP A 51 15.39 4.37 -13.34
CA ASP A 51 16.36 4.76 -14.38
C ASP A 51 17.35 5.82 -13.87
N LEU A 52 18.59 5.39 -13.67
CA LEU A 52 19.72 6.24 -13.25
C LEU A 52 20.77 6.41 -14.35
N ILE A 53 20.45 6.17 -15.63
CA ILE A 53 21.47 6.08 -16.70
C ILE A 53 22.19 7.44 -16.95
N LYS A 54 21.64 8.58 -16.51
CA LYS A 54 22.32 9.90 -16.48
C LYS A 54 21.93 10.72 -15.23
N PRO A 55 22.36 10.31 -14.04
CA PRO A 55 21.70 10.73 -12.81
C PRO A 55 22.07 12.17 -12.41
N ARG A 56 23.28 12.63 -12.76
CA ARG A 56 23.76 13.99 -12.45
C ARG A 56 23.26 15.09 -13.39
N ILE A 57 22.79 14.73 -14.59
CA ILE A 57 22.41 15.71 -15.63
C ILE A 57 20.88 15.83 -15.71
N ILE A 58 20.15 14.74 -15.48
CA ILE A 58 18.70 14.69 -15.74
C ILE A 58 17.87 14.80 -14.46
N ASN A 59 18.29 14.21 -13.33
CA ASN A 59 17.51 14.25 -12.08
C ASN A 59 18.38 14.15 -10.81
N PRO A 60 19.12 15.22 -10.46
CA PRO A 60 20.01 15.20 -9.30
C PRO A 60 19.26 15.09 -7.97
N LEU A 61 18.02 15.58 -7.88
CA LEU A 61 17.20 15.45 -6.68
C LEU A 61 16.76 14.00 -6.47
N GLY A 62 16.27 13.34 -7.52
CA GLY A 62 15.86 11.93 -7.47
C GLY A 62 17.01 11.03 -7.00
N GLN A 63 18.22 11.26 -7.50
CA GLN A 63 19.41 10.53 -7.04
C GLN A 63 19.68 10.73 -5.54
N SER A 64 19.55 11.95 -5.03
CA SER A 64 19.72 12.25 -3.60
C SER A 64 18.66 11.56 -2.74
N ILE A 65 17.41 11.50 -3.20
CA ILE A 65 16.33 10.81 -2.48
C ILE A 65 16.61 9.31 -2.43
N HIS A 66 16.96 8.68 -3.56
CA HIS A 66 17.34 7.26 -3.58
C HIS A 66 18.55 6.96 -2.69
N ALA A 67 19.52 7.87 -2.64
CA ALA A 67 20.67 7.75 -1.75
C ALA A 67 20.27 7.83 -0.27
N ALA A 68 19.38 8.76 0.07
CA ALA A 68 18.84 8.95 1.41
C ALA A 68 18.10 7.68 1.88
N VAL A 69 17.23 7.12 1.02
CA VAL A 69 16.53 5.87 1.31
C VAL A 69 17.51 4.70 1.47
N ALA A 70 18.49 4.56 0.59
CA ALA A 70 19.47 3.48 0.67
C ALA A 70 20.28 3.54 1.98
N TYR A 71 20.67 4.74 2.40
CA TYR A 71 21.35 4.96 3.68
C TYR A 71 20.42 4.62 4.85
N LEU A 72 19.18 5.12 4.81
CA LEU A 72 18.19 4.91 5.86
C LEU A 72 17.88 3.43 6.05
N MET A 73 17.56 2.70 4.99
CA MET A 73 17.24 1.26 5.08
C MET A 73 18.42 0.43 5.60
N ARG A 74 19.67 0.84 5.33
CA ARG A 74 20.86 0.12 5.82
C ARG A 74 21.19 0.42 7.27
N HIS A 75 21.00 1.65 7.73
CA HIS A 75 21.49 2.12 9.03
C HIS A 75 20.38 2.44 10.04
N GLY A 76 19.14 2.53 9.58
CA GLY A 76 17.97 2.86 10.39
C GLY A 76 17.21 1.64 10.92
N ASN A 77 17.43 0.45 10.36
CA ASN A 77 16.86 -0.79 10.89
C ASN A 77 17.74 -1.34 12.02
N THR A 78 17.70 -0.69 13.19
CA THR A 78 18.50 -1.04 14.37
C THR A 78 17.61 -1.45 15.53
N ASP A 79 18.07 -2.38 16.37
CA ASP A 79 17.32 -2.84 17.56
C ASP A 79 17.10 -1.73 18.61
N SER A 80 17.88 -0.64 18.53
CA SER A 80 17.74 0.54 19.39
C SER A 80 16.79 1.58 18.75
N THR A 81 15.68 1.86 19.44
CA THR A 81 14.72 2.89 19.05
C THR A 81 15.33 4.28 18.96
N ASP A 82 16.20 4.63 19.91
CA ASP A 82 16.83 5.96 19.97
C ASP A 82 17.79 6.17 18.81
N GLN A 83 18.57 5.13 18.46
CA GLN A 83 19.48 5.17 17.33
C GLN A 83 18.73 5.24 15.99
N GLN A 84 17.62 4.51 15.87
CA GLN A 84 16.75 4.60 14.70
C GLN A 84 16.19 6.01 14.55
N GLN A 85 15.61 6.59 15.60
CA GLN A 85 15.07 7.95 15.56
C GLN A 85 16.14 8.99 15.19
N HIS A 86 17.34 8.90 15.77
CA HIS A 86 18.44 9.79 15.43
C HIS A 86 18.84 9.66 13.94
N THR A 87 18.90 8.44 13.42
CA THR A 87 19.23 8.18 12.01
C THR A 87 18.15 8.74 11.09
N VAL A 88 16.88 8.47 11.40
CA VAL A 88 15.72 9.00 10.67
C VAL A 88 15.76 10.53 10.62
N GLN A 89 15.93 11.19 11.78
CA GLN A 89 15.98 12.64 11.86
C GLN A 89 17.19 13.22 11.11
N SER A 90 18.35 12.58 11.21
CA SER A 90 19.56 13.01 10.50
C SER A 90 19.36 12.99 8.99
N VAL A 91 18.77 11.91 8.45
CA VAL A 91 18.47 11.80 7.01
C VAL A 91 17.40 12.81 6.60
N ALA A 92 16.37 13.01 7.44
CA ALA A 92 15.30 13.99 7.20
C ALA A 92 15.86 15.41 7.10
N ASN A 93 16.75 15.80 8.03
CA ASN A 93 17.45 17.09 8.01
C ASN A 93 18.22 17.31 6.70
N HIS A 94 19.02 16.34 6.26
CA HIS A 94 19.81 16.47 5.04
C HIS A 94 18.94 16.58 3.79
N LEU A 95 17.84 15.81 3.72
CA LEU A 95 16.94 15.88 2.58
C LEU A 95 16.13 17.18 2.57
N ALA A 96 15.64 17.63 3.73
CA ALA A 96 14.90 18.88 3.86
C ALA A 96 15.76 20.09 3.44
N ILE A 97 17.00 20.17 3.92
CA ILE A 97 17.97 21.19 3.48
C ILE A 97 18.19 21.09 1.96
N GLY A 98 18.36 19.88 1.43
CA GLY A 98 18.52 19.66 0.00
C GLY A 98 17.32 20.14 -0.84
N ILE A 99 16.10 20.00 -0.35
CA ILE A 99 14.89 20.52 -1.00
C ILE A 99 14.85 22.05 -0.88
N TYR A 100 15.12 22.57 0.31
CA TYR A 100 15.12 24.01 0.60
C TYR A 100 16.12 24.78 -0.27
N ASP A 101 17.38 24.32 -0.34
CA ASP A 101 18.45 24.94 -1.14
C ASP A 101 18.15 25.00 -2.65
N ARG A 102 17.27 24.11 -3.13
CA ARG A 102 16.83 24.07 -4.53
C ARG A 102 15.60 24.93 -4.80
N THR A 103 15.01 25.50 -3.76
CA THR A 103 13.81 26.34 -3.86
C THR A 103 14.23 27.81 -4.09
N PRO A 104 13.73 28.49 -5.13
CA PRO A 104 14.11 29.87 -5.42
C PRO A 104 13.58 30.86 -4.38
N THR A 105 14.34 31.92 -4.11
CA THR A 105 14.05 32.89 -3.05
C THR A 105 13.05 34.00 -3.42
N ILE A 106 12.80 34.28 -4.70
CA ILE A 106 12.15 35.54 -5.12
C ILE A 106 10.90 35.35 -5.99
N SER A 107 10.81 34.33 -6.86
CA SER A 107 9.62 34.10 -7.70
C SER A 107 9.30 32.61 -7.87
N ASN A 108 8.01 32.27 -7.89
CA ASN A 108 7.48 30.90 -8.01
C ASN A 108 7.93 29.92 -6.91
N ARG A 109 8.31 30.41 -5.72
CA ARG A 109 8.76 29.59 -4.56
C ARG A 109 7.78 28.45 -4.27
N SER A 110 6.50 28.77 -4.08
CA SER A 110 5.42 27.81 -3.81
C SER A 110 5.25 26.77 -4.93
N TYR A 111 5.32 27.18 -6.20
CA TYR A 111 5.20 26.26 -7.34
C TYR A 111 6.38 25.29 -7.43
N VAL A 112 7.60 25.81 -7.26
CA VAL A 112 8.81 25.00 -7.30
C VAL A 112 8.88 24.07 -6.10
N LEU A 113 8.56 24.55 -4.91
CA LEU A 113 8.48 23.71 -3.71
C LEU A 113 7.47 22.58 -3.91
N ASN A 114 6.26 22.89 -4.38
CA ASN A 114 5.26 21.86 -4.69
C ASN A 114 5.78 20.84 -5.72
N PHE A 115 6.47 21.28 -6.77
CA PHE A 115 7.08 20.38 -7.75
C PHE A 115 8.16 19.46 -7.11
N LEU A 116 9.04 20.02 -6.29
CA LEU A 116 10.10 19.27 -5.61
C LEU A 116 9.50 18.28 -4.59
N LEU A 117 8.49 18.71 -3.82
CA LEU A 117 7.77 17.86 -2.87
C LEU A 117 7.02 16.74 -3.58
N ASN A 118 6.27 17.04 -4.64
CA ASN A 118 5.56 16.03 -5.41
C ASN A 118 6.52 14.99 -6.01
N THR A 119 7.66 15.43 -6.55
CA THR A 119 8.71 14.52 -7.06
C THR A 119 9.31 13.68 -5.93
N SER A 120 9.55 14.29 -4.77
CA SER A 120 10.09 13.59 -3.60
C SER A 120 9.12 12.55 -3.07
N MET A 121 7.85 12.91 -2.90
CA MET A 121 6.79 12.03 -2.43
C MET A 121 6.57 10.85 -3.38
N ALA A 122 6.60 11.08 -4.69
CA ALA A 122 6.46 10.00 -5.68
C ALA A 122 7.53 8.91 -5.47
N ILE A 123 8.79 9.33 -5.29
CA ILE A 123 9.91 8.39 -5.06
C ILE A 123 9.80 7.75 -3.67
N LEU A 124 9.56 8.53 -2.62
CA LEU A 124 9.52 8.01 -1.24
C LEU A 124 8.40 7.02 -1.01
N LEU A 125 7.21 7.27 -1.56
CA LEU A 125 6.08 6.34 -1.46
C LEU A 125 6.30 5.08 -2.28
N GLU A 126 7.06 5.13 -3.37
CA GLU A 126 7.47 3.92 -4.08
C GLU A 126 8.38 3.06 -3.19
N HIS A 127 9.32 3.69 -2.48
CA HIS A 127 10.20 3.01 -1.51
C HIS A 127 9.49 2.49 -0.27
N CYS A 128 8.38 3.11 0.15
CA CYS A 128 7.55 2.59 1.24
C CYS A 128 7.05 1.16 0.96
N LEU A 129 6.78 0.82 -0.30
CA LEU A 129 6.33 -0.53 -0.68
C LEU A 129 7.47 -1.57 -0.64
N PHE A 130 8.72 -1.13 -0.64
CA PHE A 130 9.91 -1.97 -0.50
C PHE A 130 10.43 -2.04 0.95
N ASP A 131 9.78 -1.35 1.88
CA ASP A 131 10.21 -1.29 3.29
C ASP A 131 10.01 -2.64 3.99
N SER A 132 11.11 -3.29 4.36
CA SER A 132 11.10 -4.59 5.05
C SER A 132 10.41 -4.52 6.42
N THR A 133 10.43 -3.36 7.09
CA THR A 133 9.74 -3.15 8.37
C THR A 133 8.21 -3.12 8.19
N LEU A 134 7.72 -2.54 7.09
CA LEU A 134 6.30 -2.59 6.72
C LEU A 134 5.86 -4.02 6.41
N HIS A 135 6.67 -4.79 5.67
CA HIS A 135 6.39 -6.20 5.38
C HIS A 135 6.40 -7.08 6.65
N ALA A 136 7.33 -6.83 7.57
CA ALA A 136 7.36 -7.51 8.87
C ALA A 136 6.12 -7.17 9.72
N PHE A 137 5.71 -5.90 9.71
CA PHE A 137 4.49 -5.43 10.38
C PHE A 137 3.22 -6.07 9.80
N MET A 138 3.15 -6.26 8.48
CA MET A 138 2.04 -7.00 7.86
C MET A 138 1.96 -8.45 8.37
N LYS A 139 3.10 -9.15 8.39
CA LYS A 139 3.16 -10.57 8.78
C LYS A 139 2.81 -10.79 10.25
N SER A 140 3.26 -9.92 11.15
CA SER A 140 3.00 -10.04 12.58
C SER A 140 1.50 -9.91 12.92
N GLN A 141 0.76 -9.07 12.20
CA GLN A 141 -0.69 -8.92 12.38
C GLN A 141 -1.51 -10.09 11.81
N GLU A 142 -1.12 -10.67 10.68
CA GLU A 142 -1.81 -11.84 10.12
C GLU A 142 -1.71 -13.07 11.04
N THR A 143 -0.57 -13.28 11.70
CA THR A 143 -0.40 -14.34 12.70
C THR A 143 -1.24 -14.13 13.98
N HIS A 144 -1.53 -12.88 14.32
CA HIS A 144 -2.27 -12.53 15.53
C HIS A 144 -3.79 -12.80 15.39
N ILE A 145 -4.34 -12.68 14.17
CA ILE A 145 -5.78 -12.90 13.88
C ILE A 145 -6.16 -14.38 14.03
N LEU A 146 -5.23 -15.31 13.81
CA LEU A 146 -5.48 -16.75 13.97
C LEU A 146 -5.28 -17.24 15.42
N SER A 147 -4.65 -16.46 16.31
CA SER A 147 -4.23 -16.92 17.64
C SER A 147 -4.81 -16.13 18.82
N GLN A 148 -5.55 -15.03 18.63
CA GLN A 148 -6.03 -14.23 19.76
C GLN A 148 -7.55 -14.16 19.88
N GLN A 149 -8.03 -14.65 21.02
CA GLN A 149 -9.33 -14.32 21.58
C GLN A 149 -9.45 -12.79 21.68
N PHE A 150 -10.58 -12.25 21.24
CA PHE A 150 -10.92 -10.81 21.17
C PHE A 150 -10.50 -10.00 22.41
N ASP A 151 -10.46 -10.64 23.58
CA ASP A 151 -10.06 -10.06 24.86
C ASP A 151 -8.60 -9.57 24.90
N GLN A 152 -7.67 -10.25 24.19
CA GLN A 152 -6.27 -9.81 24.13
C GLN A 152 -6.11 -8.53 23.30
N ILE A 153 -6.89 -8.36 22.23
CA ILE A 153 -6.90 -7.14 21.41
C ILE A 153 -7.43 -5.95 22.23
N ILE A 154 -8.51 -6.16 22.99
CA ILE A 154 -9.05 -5.14 23.89
C ILE A 154 -8.04 -4.82 25.01
N SER A 155 -7.33 -5.82 25.53
CA SER A 155 -6.29 -5.61 26.54
C SER A 155 -5.06 -4.87 26.02
N SER A 156 -4.62 -5.09 24.77
CA SER A 156 -3.52 -4.36 24.16
C SER A 156 -3.90 -2.90 23.86
N ILE A 157 -5.15 -2.65 23.46
CA ILE A 157 -5.67 -1.29 23.27
C ILE A 157 -5.71 -0.54 24.62
N ARG A 158 -6.09 -1.22 25.72
CA ARG A 158 -6.03 -0.64 27.08
C ARG A 158 -4.60 -0.42 27.57
N ALA A 159 -3.69 -1.36 27.35
CA ALA A 159 -2.29 -1.22 27.77
C ALA A 159 -1.57 -0.08 27.01
N GLN A 160 -1.93 0.18 25.75
CA GLN A 160 -1.45 1.33 24.98
C GLN A 160 -2.02 2.67 25.47
N HIS A 161 -3.11 2.67 26.23
CA HIS A 161 -3.71 3.86 26.83
C HIS A 161 -2.96 4.36 28.07
N GLU A 162 -2.13 3.51 28.70
CA GLU A 162 -1.38 3.85 29.92
C GLU A 162 0.02 4.45 29.65
N GLN A 163 0.47 4.50 28.40
CA GLN A 163 1.77 5.09 28.05
C GLN A 163 1.68 6.62 27.83
N PRO A 164 2.72 7.38 28.25
CA PRO A 164 2.73 8.83 28.06
C PRO A 164 2.66 9.21 26.57
N PHE A 165 1.82 10.21 26.29
CA PHE A 165 1.43 10.72 24.97
C PHE A 165 2.58 11.10 24.02
N GLU A 166 3.81 11.27 24.52
CA GLU A 166 4.97 11.65 23.70
C GLU A 166 5.59 10.48 22.90
N GLN A 167 5.29 9.21 23.24
CA GLN A 167 5.87 8.03 22.57
C GLN A 167 5.05 7.48 21.38
N GLN A 168 3.89 8.05 21.06
CA GLN A 168 2.93 7.47 20.11
C GLN A 168 3.14 7.85 18.63
N ARG A 169 4.15 8.65 18.29
CA ARG A 169 4.47 8.99 16.88
C ARG A 169 5.31 7.92 16.17
N TYR A 170 5.83 6.95 16.91
CA TYR A 170 6.70 5.92 16.38
C TYR A 170 5.87 4.70 15.96
N THR A 171 5.76 4.46 14.65
CA THR A 171 5.07 3.29 14.12
C THR A 171 5.96 2.04 14.11
N GLY A 172 7.28 2.24 14.18
CA GLY A 172 8.26 1.18 13.95
C GLY A 172 8.42 0.83 12.46
N VAL A 173 7.71 1.54 11.58
CA VAL A 173 7.86 1.43 10.13
C VAL A 173 8.78 2.55 9.66
N LEU A 174 9.99 2.18 9.27
CA LEU A 174 11.11 3.08 9.06
C LEU A 174 10.80 4.20 8.05
N MET A 175 10.20 3.86 6.91
CA MET A 175 9.87 4.84 5.87
C MET A 175 8.72 5.76 6.26
N VAL A 176 7.76 5.29 7.07
CA VAL A 176 6.64 6.11 7.56
C VAL A 176 7.14 7.10 8.61
N ASP A 177 7.98 6.64 9.54
CA ASP A 177 8.60 7.50 10.54
C ASP A 177 9.51 8.54 9.87
N PHE A 178 10.17 8.17 8.76
CA PHE A 178 10.93 9.10 7.93
C PHE A 178 10.07 10.16 7.22
N LEU A 179 8.92 9.78 6.66
CA LEU A 179 7.98 10.73 6.08
C LEU A 179 7.45 11.71 7.13
N ALA A 180 7.22 11.26 8.37
CA ALA A 180 6.80 12.12 9.46
C ALA A 180 7.90 13.10 9.88
N ALA A 181 9.13 12.61 10.07
CA ALA A 181 10.28 13.45 10.40
C ALA A 181 10.59 14.47 9.29
N LEU A 182 10.47 14.07 8.01
CA LEU A 182 10.69 14.96 6.87
C LEU A 182 9.67 16.09 6.84
N HIS A 183 8.38 15.80 7.07
CA HIS A 183 7.33 16.81 7.17
C HIS A 183 7.67 17.83 8.26
N ASP A 184 7.92 17.36 9.49
CA ASP A 184 8.17 18.22 10.65
C ASP A 184 9.41 19.11 10.41
N THR A 185 10.44 18.56 9.77
CA THR A 185 11.67 19.28 9.43
C THR A 185 11.45 20.34 8.34
N LEU A 186 10.65 20.03 7.31
CA LEU A 186 10.34 20.98 6.24
C LEU A 186 9.52 22.15 6.76
N VAL A 187 8.56 21.89 7.66
CA VAL A 187 7.79 22.93 8.36
C VAL A 187 8.72 23.79 9.19
N ALA A 188 9.62 23.19 9.99
CA ALA A 188 10.53 23.94 10.86
C ALA A 188 11.55 24.83 10.13
N ILE A 189 11.98 24.46 8.91
CA ILE A 189 12.95 25.24 8.11
C ILE A 189 12.24 26.33 7.29
N SER A 190 10.93 26.21 7.06
CA SER A 190 10.18 27.12 6.21
C SER A 190 9.60 28.29 7.01
N GLU A 191 9.53 29.46 6.39
CA GLU A 191 8.96 30.66 7.01
C GLU A 191 7.41 30.61 7.01
N ASP A 192 6.81 29.90 6.05
CA ASP A 192 5.37 29.76 5.85
C ASP A 192 4.90 28.33 6.20
N GLU A 193 4.72 28.03 7.49
CA GLU A 193 4.39 26.69 7.99
C GLU A 193 3.12 26.08 7.35
N ASP A 194 2.06 26.88 7.23
CA ASP A 194 0.76 26.44 6.69
C ASP A 194 0.83 26.07 5.20
N ASP A 195 1.62 26.82 4.40
CA ASP A 195 1.76 26.58 2.96
C ASP A 195 2.51 25.25 2.72
N VAL A 196 3.61 25.03 3.44
CA VAL A 196 4.41 23.81 3.31
C VAL A 196 3.65 22.58 3.78
N SER A 197 2.96 22.67 4.92
CA SER A 197 2.11 21.58 5.43
C SER A 197 1.03 21.21 4.41
N SER A 198 0.33 22.21 3.84
CA SER A 198 -0.72 21.98 2.84
C SER A 198 -0.18 21.35 1.55
N MET A 199 0.99 21.80 1.05
CA MET A 199 1.63 21.24 -0.14
C MET A 199 2.12 19.81 0.07
N TYR A 200 2.72 19.56 1.24
CA TYR A 200 3.19 18.22 1.62
C TYR A 200 2.02 17.25 1.68
N HIS A 201 0.96 17.64 2.39
CA HIS A 201 -0.25 16.84 2.55
C HIS A 201 -0.95 16.60 1.20
N PHE A 202 -1.10 17.63 0.36
CA PHE A 202 -1.64 17.50 -0.99
C PHE A 202 -0.82 16.53 -1.85
N SER A 203 0.51 16.68 -1.83
CA SER A 203 1.43 15.81 -2.57
C SER A 203 1.34 14.36 -2.09
N LEU A 204 1.28 14.14 -0.78
CA LEU A 204 1.14 12.82 -0.17
C LEU A 204 -0.16 12.14 -0.64
N LEU A 205 -1.31 12.81 -0.47
CA LEU A 205 -2.61 12.26 -0.87
C LEU A 205 -2.71 12.02 -2.38
N HIS A 206 -2.19 12.94 -3.19
CA HIS A 206 -2.20 12.80 -4.64
C HIS A 206 -1.43 11.55 -5.09
N ASN A 207 -0.23 11.33 -4.54
CA ASN A 207 0.59 10.16 -4.90
C ASN A 207 0.01 8.85 -4.35
N LEU A 208 -0.55 8.83 -3.13
CA LEU A 208 -1.25 7.66 -2.59
C LEU A 208 -2.43 7.23 -3.48
N LYS A 209 -3.29 8.19 -3.87
CA LYS A 209 -4.40 7.93 -4.81
C LYS A 209 -3.89 7.43 -6.17
N GLY A 210 -2.79 8.00 -6.67
CA GLY A 210 -2.13 7.58 -7.90
C GLY A 210 -1.65 6.12 -7.84
N GLN A 211 -0.99 5.73 -6.75
CA GLN A 211 -0.55 4.35 -6.52
C GLN A 211 -1.74 3.40 -6.45
N LEU A 212 -2.78 3.73 -5.68
CA LEU A 212 -3.97 2.90 -5.58
C LEU A 212 -4.69 2.71 -6.93
N ARG A 213 -4.73 3.75 -7.77
CA ARG A 213 -5.25 3.64 -9.14
C ARG A 213 -4.41 2.70 -10.00
N ASN A 214 -3.08 2.71 -9.85
CA ASN A 214 -2.20 1.79 -10.57
C ASN A 214 -2.39 0.35 -10.09
N ILE A 215 -2.47 0.12 -8.78
CA ILE A 215 -2.77 -1.20 -8.20
C ILE A 215 -4.12 -1.70 -8.70
N ARG A 216 -5.15 -0.84 -8.68
CA ARG A 216 -6.48 -1.15 -9.20
C ARG A 216 -6.44 -1.54 -10.68
N SER A 217 -5.76 -0.76 -11.51
CA SER A 217 -5.62 -1.06 -12.94
C SER A 217 -4.97 -2.43 -13.17
N ARG A 218 -3.89 -2.75 -12.46
CA ARG A 218 -3.23 -4.07 -12.53
C ARG A 218 -4.17 -5.19 -12.08
N TYR A 219 -4.88 -4.99 -10.98
CA TYR A 219 -5.87 -5.93 -10.46
C TYR A 219 -7.01 -6.18 -11.45
N GLN A 220 -7.59 -5.13 -12.02
CA GLN A 220 -8.66 -5.23 -13.01
C GLN A 220 -8.17 -5.89 -14.31
N ASN A 221 -6.97 -5.54 -14.77
CA ASN A 221 -6.36 -6.15 -15.95
C ASN A 221 -6.13 -7.65 -15.75
N HIS A 222 -5.60 -8.05 -14.59
CA HIS A 222 -5.42 -9.45 -14.23
C HIS A 222 -6.72 -10.24 -14.35
N HIS A 223 -7.82 -9.65 -13.88
CA HIS A 223 -9.11 -10.29 -13.93
C HIS A 223 -9.83 -10.19 -15.28
N SER A 224 -9.40 -9.30 -16.17
CA SER A 224 -9.92 -9.19 -17.54
C SER A 224 -9.21 -10.09 -18.56
N ASP A 225 -7.98 -10.55 -18.27
CA ASP A 225 -7.17 -11.33 -19.22
C ASP A 225 -7.60 -12.80 -19.23
N GLN A 226 -8.15 -13.24 -20.37
CA GLN A 226 -8.64 -14.60 -20.62
C GLN A 226 -7.59 -15.70 -20.38
N SER A 227 -6.30 -15.39 -20.53
CA SER A 227 -5.21 -16.37 -20.46
C SER A 227 -5.00 -16.94 -19.06
N SER A 228 -5.32 -16.16 -18.01
CA SER A 228 -5.22 -16.57 -16.60
C SER A 228 -6.22 -17.67 -16.22
N TYR A 229 -7.21 -17.95 -17.06
CA TYR A 229 -8.36 -18.81 -16.76
C TYR A 229 -8.38 -20.14 -17.51
N SER A 230 -7.37 -20.38 -18.36
CA SER A 230 -7.27 -21.60 -19.18
C SER A 230 -7.02 -22.87 -18.37
N ASN A 231 -6.54 -22.73 -17.13
CA ASN A 231 -6.44 -23.82 -16.17
C ASN A 231 -7.51 -23.63 -15.11
N GLN A 232 -8.21 -24.70 -14.73
CA GLN A 232 -9.13 -24.75 -13.58
C GLN A 232 -8.44 -24.47 -12.22
N GLU A 233 -7.26 -23.84 -12.21
CA GLU A 233 -6.62 -23.33 -11.01
C GLU A 233 -7.38 -22.10 -10.53
N ALA A 234 -8.30 -22.36 -9.61
CA ALA A 234 -8.57 -21.56 -8.43
C ALA A 234 -7.72 -20.27 -8.29
N PRO A 235 -8.32 -19.06 -8.33
CA PRO A 235 -7.68 -17.83 -7.86
C PRO A 235 -7.07 -18.07 -6.48
N ARG A 236 -5.76 -17.91 -6.35
CA ARG A 236 -5.09 -18.15 -5.06
C ARG A 236 -5.44 -17.01 -4.12
N LYS A 237 -5.82 -17.32 -2.88
CA LYS A 237 -6.05 -16.36 -1.78
C LYS A 237 -4.86 -15.40 -1.56
N ASP A 238 -3.67 -15.81 -2.01
CA ASP A 238 -2.42 -15.07 -1.99
C ASP A 238 -2.02 -14.54 -3.38
N SER A 239 -3.00 -14.03 -4.15
CA SER A 239 -2.65 -13.36 -5.42
C SER A 239 -1.73 -12.17 -5.13
N PRO A 240 -0.70 -11.94 -5.95
CA PRO A 240 0.25 -10.84 -5.74
C PRO A 240 -0.48 -9.48 -5.71
N PHE A 241 -1.58 -9.34 -6.47
CA PHE A 241 -2.37 -8.11 -6.52
C PHE A 241 -3.20 -7.87 -5.26
N SER A 242 -3.68 -8.94 -4.60
CA SER A 242 -4.35 -8.84 -3.30
C SER A 242 -3.36 -8.45 -2.20
N GLN A 243 -2.10 -8.88 -2.30
CA GLN A 243 -1.03 -8.46 -1.39
C GLN A 243 -0.66 -6.98 -1.58
N ASP A 244 -0.58 -6.50 -2.83
CA ASP A 244 -0.30 -5.10 -3.15
C ASP A 244 -1.31 -4.14 -2.49
N ILE A 245 -2.61 -4.41 -2.61
CA ILE A 245 -3.63 -3.57 -1.96
C ILE A 245 -3.57 -3.65 -0.44
N LYS A 246 -3.36 -4.85 0.14
CA LYS A 246 -3.19 -4.98 1.59
C LYS A 246 -2.01 -4.15 2.09
N LEU A 247 -0.86 -4.25 1.44
CA LEU A 247 0.34 -3.49 1.76
C LEU A 247 0.08 -1.97 1.67
N HIS A 248 -0.60 -1.54 0.60
CA HIS A 248 -0.93 -0.13 0.42
C HIS A 248 -1.90 0.40 1.48
N ILE A 249 -2.93 -0.36 1.86
CA ILE A 249 -3.84 0.04 2.95
C ILE A 249 -3.11 0.06 4.30
N LYS A 250 -2.19 -0.89 4.55
CA LYS A 250 -1.36 -0.88 5.77
C LYS A 250 -0.47 0.36 5.85
N LEU A 251 0.14 0.75 4.73
CA LEU A 251 0.87 2.02 4.64
C LEU A 251 -0.03 3.21 5.00
N ILE A 252 -1.24 3.29 4.43
CA ILE A 252 -2.22 4.36 4.75
C ILE A 252 -2.58 4.35 6.25
N CYS A 253 -2.79 3.18 6.84
CA CYS A 253 -3.05 3.03 8.27
C CYS A 253 -1.89 3.57 9.13
N CYS A 254 -0.64 3.25 8.79
CA CYS A 254 0.54 3.75 9.49
C CYS A 254 0.68 5.28 9.32
N LEU A 255 0.44 5.82 8.13
CA LEU A 255 0.44 7.27 7.88
C LEU A 255 -0.64 8.02 8.67
N ALA A 256 -1.78 7.39 8.91
CA ALA A 256 -2.82 7.96 9.76
C ALA A 256 -2.39 8.03 11.23
N GLN A 257 -1.68 6.99 11.71
CA GLN A 257 -1.16 6.94 13.07
C GLN A 257 -0.10 8.01 13.34
N THR A 258 0.69 8.40 12.34
CA THR A 258 1.66 9.52 12.43
C THR A 258 1.05 10.90 12.21
N SER A 259 -0.28 11.01 12.11
CA SER A 259 -1.00 12.26 11.83
C SER A 259 -0.71 12.94 10.49
N LEU A 260 0.02 12.28 9.57
CA LEU A 260 0.23 12.80 8.22
C LEU A 260 -1.06 12.82 7.38
N ILE A 261 -2.02 11.97 7.75
CA ILE A 261 -3.33 11.84 7.12
C ILE A 261 -4.42 12.03 8.18
N SER A 262 -5.46 12.81 7.86
CA SER A 262 -6.59 13.05 8.76
C SER A 262 -7.62 11.92 8.73
N SER A 263 -8.49 11.87 9.74
CA SER A 263 -9.62 10.93 9.76
C SER A 263 -10.58 11.14 8.59
N TYR A 264 -10.74 12.40 8.15
CA TYR A 264 -11.55 12.77 6.98
C TYR A 264 -10.96 12.21 5.68
N ASP A 265 -9.64 12.28 5.52
CA ASP A 265 -8.98 11.75 4.33
C ASP A 265 -9.12 10.23 4.23
N LEU A 266 -9.12 9.53 5.37
CA LEU A 266 -9.35 8.08 5.41
C LEU A 266 -10.78 7.71 5.02
N ASP A 267 -11.78 8.42 5.54
CA ASP A 267 -13.19 8.18 5.19
C ASP A 267 -13.42 8.47 3.69
N SER A 268 -12.87 9.58 3.19
CA SER A 268 -12.86 9.91 1.76
C SER A 268 -12.16 8.85 0.90
N LEU A 269 -10.99 8.37 1.33
CA LEU A 269 -10.25 7.33 0.62
C LEU A 269 -11.02 6.01 0.60
N ALA A 270 -11.67 5.64 1.71
CA ALA A 270 -12.51 4.45 1.78
C ALA A 270 -13.68 4.53 0.79
N CYS A 271 -14.41 5.64 0.80
CA CYS A 271 -15.57 5.84 -0.07
C CYS A 271 -15.24 5.94 -1.55
N TYR A 272 -14.20 6.69 -1.93
CA TYR A 272 -13.90 6.88 -3.35
C TYR A 272 -12.98 5.79 -3.93
N SER A 273 -12.12 5.20 -3.10
CA SER A 273 -11.04 4.35 -3.61
C SER A 273 -11.26 2.88 -3.25
N ILE A 274 -11.55 2.55 -1.99
CA ILE A 274 -11.80 1.15 -1.58
C ILE A 274 -13.12 0.65 -2.17
N HIS A 275 -14.18 1.45 -2.10
CA HIS A 275 -15.49 1.07 -2.67
C HIS A 275 -15.41 0.76 -4.17
N GLN A 276 -14.64 1.55 -4.91
CA GLN A 276 -14.51 1.40 -6.36
C GLN A 276 -13.41 0.42 -6.79
N PHE A 277 -12.55 -0.03 -5.88
CA PHE A 277 -11.41 -0.89 -6.22
C PHE A 277 -11.86 -2.23 -6.81
N PHE A 278 -12.82 -2.87 -6.14
CA PHE A 278 -13.28 -4.22 -6.42
C PHE A 278 -14.14 -4.32 -7.68
N LEU A 279 -14.11 -5.48 -8.32
CA LEU A 279 -14.92 -5.76 -9.52
C LEU A 279 -16.35 -6.16 -9.17
N THR A 280 -16.57 -6.69 -7.96
CA THR A 280 -17.86 -7.08 -7.42
C THR A 280 -18.25 -6.18 -6.26
N ARG A 281 -19.55 -6.03 -6.04
CA ARG A 281 -20.14 -5.35 -4.89
C ARG A 281 -20.75 -6.35 -3.93
N PRO A 282 -20.84 -6.04 -2.62
CA PRO A 282 -21.53 -6.91 -1.65
C PRO A 282 -22.95 -7.28 -2.11
N SER A 283 -23.65 -6.34 -2.76
CA SER A 283 -25.01 -6.52 -3.29
C SER A 283 -25.12 -7.41 -4.53
N ASP A 284 -24.02 -7.75 -5.20
CA ASP A 284 -24.05 -8.48 -6.47
C ASP A 284 -24.45 -9.95 -6.30
N VAL A 285 -24.32 -10.47 -5.08
CA VAL A 285 -24.70 -11.83 -4.74
C VAL A 285 -25.69 -11.81 -3.59
N SER A 286 -26.66 -12.72 -3.65
CA SER A 286 -27.57 -13.00 -2.55
C SER A 286 -27.80 -14.48 -2.39
N PHE A 287 -28.34 -14.85 -1.24
CA PHE A 287 -28.64 -16.23 -0.91
C PHE A 287 -30.13 -16.38 -0.71
N SER A 288 -30.73 -17.36 -1.37
CA SER A 288 -32.12 -17.76 -1.11
C SER A 288 -32.12 -19.01 -0.23
N ARG A 289 -32.97 -19.02 0.80
CA ARG A 289 -33.13 -20.17 1.71
C ARG A 289 -34.26 -21.11 1.32
N ASP A 290 -35.19 -20.65 0.49
CA ASP A 290 -36.49 -21.29 0.27
C ASP A 290 -36.43 -22.59 -0.54
N SER A 291 -35.27 -22.97 -1.09
CA SER A 291 -35.11 -24.22 -1.86
C SER A 291 -33.73 -24.88 -1.72
N GLY A 292 -33.10 -24.72 -0.55
CA GLY A 292 -31.68 -25.04 -0.31
C GLY A 292 -30.81 -23.79 -0.46
N LEU A 293 -29.59 -23.78 0.08
CA LEU A 293 -28.67 -22.63 -0.02
C LEU A 293 -28.35 -22.37 -1.50
N LYS A 294 -29.04 -21.42 -2.14
CA LYS A 294 -28.82 -21.04 -3.54
C LYS A 294 -28.11 -19.70 -3.63
N ILE A 295 -27.14 -19.60 -4.54
CA ILE A 295 -26.37 -18.39 -4.79
C ILE A 295 -26.96 -17.70 -6.02
N CYS A 296 -27.48 -16.49 -5.85
CA CYS A 296 -28.06 -15.69 -6.92
C CYS A 296 -27.15 -14.51 -7.25
N ILE A 297 -26.67 -14.45 -8.49
CA ILE A 297 -25.90 -13.31 -9.00
C ILE A 297 -26.89 -12.27 -9.57
N ARG A 298 -27.02 -11.12 -8.91
CA ARG A 298 -27.98 -10.05 -9.22
C ARG A 298 -27.52 -9.12 -10.33
N GLN A 299 -26.21 -8.90 -10.46
CA GLN A 299 -25.64 -8.04 -11.49
C GLN A 299 -24.57 -8.79 -12.29
N HIS A 300 -24.77 -8.88 -13.60
CA HIS A 300 -23.80 -9.46 -14.51
C HIS A 300 -22.71 -8.42 -14.80
N ASN A 301 -21.45 -8.75 -14.51
CA ASN A 301 -20.33 -7.90 -14.87
C ASN A 301 -19.84 -8.27 -16.27
N GLU A 302 -20.11 -7.42 -17.27
CA GLU A 302 -19.72 -7.65 -18.67
C GLU A 302 -18.21 -7.87 -18.84
N HIS A 303 -17.36 -7.27 -17.99
CA HIS A 303 -15.92 -7.49 -18.04
C HIS A 303 -15.51 -8.89 -17.58
N LEU A 304 -16.31 -9.53 -16.73
CA LEU A 304 -16.13 -10.93 -16.30
C LEU A 304 -16.86 -11.92 -17.24
N SER A 305 -17.79 -11.42 -18.06
CA SER A 305 -18.54 -12.22 -19.04
C SER A 305 -17.68 -12.76 -20.19
N ILE A 306 -16.51 -12.16 -20.42
CA ILE A 306 -15.55 -12.57 -21.45
C ILE A 306 -15.02 -14.01 -21.23
N ILE A 307 -15.15 -14.52 -20.00
CA ILE A 307 -14.87 -15.91 -19.60
C ILE A 307 -15.85 -16.92 -20.26
N ASN A 308 -17.01 -16.47 -20.78
CA ASN A 308 -18.00 -17.32 -21.45
C ASN A 308 -17.64 -17.76 -22.88
N THR A 309 -16.55 -17.29 -23.48
CA THR A 309 -16.34 -17.51 -24.93
C THR A 309 -15.59 -18.79 -25.30
N VAL A 310 -15.07 -19.56 -24.33
CA VAL A 310 -14.24 -20.75 -24.61
C VAL A 310 -14.91 -22.09 -24.26
N THR A 311 -15.95 -22.12 -23.43
CA THR A 311 -16.68 -23.35 -23.09
C THR A 311 -18.18 -23.21 -23.41
N LEU A 312 -18.72 -24.17 -24.17
CA LEU A 312 -20.18 -24.30 -24.44
C LEU A 312 -21.03 -24.33 -23.16
N ASP A 313 -20.42 -24.67 -22.01
CA ASP A 313 -21.03 -24.56 -20.70
C ASP A 313 -20.74 -23.20 -20.07
N LYS A 314 -21.79 -22.40 -19.78
CA LYS A 314 -21.72 -21.13 -19.03
C LYS A 314 -21.34 -21.28 -17.54
N ARG A 315 -21.23 -22.52 -17.05
CA ARG A 315 -20.99 -22.86 -15.63
C ARG A 315 -19.67 -22.34 -15.04
N PRO A 316 -18.53 -22.31 -15.77
CA PRO A 316 -17.25 -21.82 -15.23
C PRO A 316 -17.26 -20.33 -14.86
N ALA A 317 -17.94 -19.50 -15.65
CA ALA A 317 -17.99 -18.05 -15.42
C ALA A 317 -18.75 -17.69 -14.12
N TYR A 318 -19.83 -18.40 -13.82
CA TYR A 318 -20.61 -18.20 -12.61
C TYR A 318 -19.88 -18.62 -11.34
N HIS A 319 -19.22 -19.79 -11.35
CA HIS A 319 -18.40 -20.24 -10.23
C HIS A 319 -17.24 -19.29 -9.94
N TYR A 320 -16.62 -18.76 -11.00
CA TYR A 320 -15.57 -17.77 -10.87
C TYR A 320 -16.09 -16.46 -10.27
N GLN A 321 -17.20 -15.92 -10.79
CA GLN A 321 -17.77 -14.66 -10.29
C GLN A 321 -18.19 -14.77 -8.81
N TRP A 322 -18.79 -15.90 -8.41
CA TRP A 322 -19.11 -16.18 -7.01
C TRP A 322 -17.86 -16.21 -6.13
N ARG A 323 -16.82 -16.92 -6.56
CA ARG A 323 -15.59 -17.04 -5.78
C ARG A 323 -14.88 -15.70 -5.66
N LEU A 324 -14.76 -14.96 -6.75
CA LEU A 324 -14.19 -13.62 -6.76
C LEU A 324 -14.97 -12.71 -5.82
N TRP A 325 -16.30 -12.75 -5.85
CA TRP A 325 -17.14 -12.01 -4.91
C TRP A 325 -16.84 -12.35 -3.45
N LEU A 326 -16.67 -13.63 -3.11
CA LEU A 326 -16.35 -14.05 -1.75
C LEU A 326 -14.97 -13.55 -1.31
N GLU A 327 -13.95 -13.71 -2.17
CA GLU A 327 -12.59 -13.25 -1.91
C GLU A 327 -12.52 -11.73 -1.76
N GLU A 328 -13.17 -10.98 -2.66
CA GLU A 328 -13.25 -9.52 -2.59
C GLU A 328 -14.04 -9.04 -1.37
N THR A 329 -15.09 -9.74 -0.96
CA THR A 329 -15.88 -9.41 0.23
C THR A 329 -15.09 -9.64 1.51
N GLN A 330 -14.34 -10.75 1.60
CA GLN A 330 -13.42 -11.00 2.71
C GLN A 330 -12.29 -9.97 2.76
N LEU A 331 -11.69 -9.65 1.61
CA LEU A 331 -10.65 -8.65 1.51
C LEU A 331 -11.18 -7.28 1.92
N ARG A 332 -12.30 -6.83 1.36
CA ARG A 332 -12.98 -5.57 1.72
C ARG A 332 -13.23 -5.46 3.21
N LEU A 333 -13.78 -6.51 3.83
CA LEU A 333 -14.00 -6.57 5.28
C LEU A 333 -12.69 -6.36 6.05
N GLY A 334 -11.63 -7.09 5.68
CA GLY A 334 -10.31 -6.97 6.31
C GLY A 334 -9.73 -5.55 6.20
N LEU A 335 -9.77 -4.97 4.99
CA LEU A 335 -9.26 -3.61 4.75
C LEU A 335 -10.03 -2.56 5.56
N LEU A 336 -11.37 -2.64 5.59
CA LEU A 336 -12.19 -1.69 6.35
C LEU A 336 -11.96 -1.80 7.86
N LEU A 337 -11.80 -3.01 8.38
CA LEU A 337 -11.47 -3.24 9.79
C LEU A 337 -10.08 -2.71 10.15
N ASP A 338 -9.10 -2.85 9.25
CA ASP A 338 -7.76 -2.29 9.44
C ASP A 338 -7.78 -0.76 9.47
N VAL A 339 -8.52 -0.12 8.57
CA VAL A 339 -8.71 1.33 8.56
C VAL A 339 -9.41 1.80 9.84
N MET A 340 -10.50 1.15 10.24
CA MET A 340 -11.18 1.47 11.51
C MET A 340 -10.24 1.33 12.71
N ARG A 341 -9.46 0.26 12.78
CA ARG A 341 -8.50 0.04 13.87
C ARG A 341 -7.48 1.17 13.94
N ALA A 342 -6.90 1.56 12.81
CA ALA A 342 -5.94 2.66 12.75
C ALA A 342 -6.56 3.98 13.21
N MET A 343 -7.80 4.26 12.80
CA MET A 343 -8.54 5.45 13.24
C MET A 343 -8.84 5.42 14.74
N ILE A 344 -9.29 4.29 15.29
CA ILE A 344 -9.56 4.16 16.72
C ILE A 344 -8.27 4.40 17.51
N GLN A 345 -7.16 3.77 17.10
CA GLN A 345 -5.86 3.95 17.73
C GLN A 345 -5.42 5.42 17.72
N LYS A 346 -5.59 6.12 16.59
CA LYS A 346 -5.28 7.55 16.46
C LYS A 346 -6.13 8.43 17.39
N ASN A 347 -7.43 8.16 17.50
CA ASN A 347 -8.31 9.00 18.32
C ASN A 347 -8.13 8.73 19.82
N CYS A 348 -7.88 7.47 20.21
CA CYS A 348 -7.53 7.12 21.57
C CYS A 348 -6.20 7.73 22.01
N SER A 349 -5.24 7.91 21.10
CA SER A 349 -3.96 8.57 21.38
C SER A 349 -4.05 10.10 21.43
N GLN A 350 -4.94 10.72 20.66
CA GLN A 350 -4.92 12.19 20.51
C GLN A 350 -6.00 12.94 21.30
N GLY A 351 -6.85 12.22 22.05
CA GLY A 351 -7.91 12.84 22.86
C GLY A 351 -8.89 13.71 22.05
N GLY A 352 -8.96 13.47 20.74
CA GLY A 352 -9.69 14.29 19.77
C GLY A 352 -11.19 14.02 19.73
N THR A 353 -11.90 14.83 18.94
CA THR A 353 -13.32 14.63 18.64
C THR A 353 -13.56 13.25 18.03
N ALA A 354 -14.67 12.61 18.41
CA ALA A 354 -15.05 11.32 17.86
C ALA A 354 -15.04 11.38 16.32
N PRO A 355 -14.30 10.50 15.64
CA PRO A 355 -14.23 10.49 14.18
C PRO A 355 -15.62 10.22 13.59
N ASP A 356 -15.92 10.93 12.50
CA ASP A 356 -17.07 10.58 11.67
C ASP A 356 -16.72 9.35 10.84
N PHE A 357 -17.40 8.25 11.11
CA PHE A 357 -17.20 6.96 10.45
C PHE A 357 -18.33 6.63 9.48
N ALA A 358 -19.16 7.61 9.09
CA ALA A 358 -20.41 7.34 8.37
C ALA A 358 -20.21 6.44 7.15
N GLN A 359 -19.19 6.69 6.33
CA GLN A 359 -18.99 5.95 5.08
C GLN A 359 -18.37 4.58 5.32
N ILE A 360 -17.32 4.50 6.15
CA ILE A 360 -16.70 3.22 6.53
C ILE A 360 -17.71 2.29 7.25
N ASN A 361 -18.52 2.82 8.17
CA ASN A 361 -19.56 2.06 8.86
C ASN A 361 -20.63 1.57 7.88
N GLY A 362 -21.09 2.42 6.96
CA GLY A 362 -22.02 2.02 5.92
C GLY A 362 -21.46 0.88 5.06
N MET A 363 -20.22 1.01 4.58
CA MET A 363 -19.56 -0.03 3.80
C MET A 363 -19.36 -1.33 4.58
N LEU A 364 -19.05 -1.26 5.88
CA LEU A 364 -18.96 -2.45 6.74
C LEU A 364 -20.30 -3.11 6.95
N GLN A 365 -21.35 -2.31 7.21
CA GLN A 365 -22.70 -2.83 7.36
C GLN A 365 -23.15 -3.53 6.08
N ASP A 366 -22.90 -2.95 4.90
CA ASP A 366 -23.20 -3.57 3.61
C ASP A 366 -22.42 -4.88 3.41
N THR A 367 -21.13 -4.86 3.73
CA THR A 367 -20.24 -6.03 3.59
C THR A 367 -20.64 -7.16 4.54
N VAL A 368 -20.99 -6.84 5.79
CA VAL A 368 -21.45 -7.82 6.78
C VAL A 368 -22.84 -8.33 6.44
N SER A 369 -23.77 -7.46 6.02
CA SER A 369 -25.13 -7.85 5.62
C SER A 369 -25.13 -8.84 4.46
N ALA A 370 -24.21 -8.64 3.51
CA ALA A 370 -24.02 -9.55 2.40
C ALA A 370 -23.53 -10.94 2.85
N LEU A 371 -22.81 -11.04 3.96
CA LEU A 371 -22.35 -12.29 4.56
C LEU A 371 -23.39 -12.93 5.51
N THR A 372 -24.29 -12.14 6.10
CA THR A 372 -25.28 -12.60 7.09
C THR A 372 -26.63 -13.04 6.51
N LEU A 373 -26.73 -13.26 5.19
CA LEU A 373 -27.89 -13.86 4.51
C LEU A 373 -29.20 -13.04 4.63
N SER A 374 -29.14 -11.70 4.65
CA SER A 374 -30.37 -10.89 4.70
C SER A 374 -30.98 -10.72 3.29
N GLU A 375 -32.12 -11.36 3.05
CA GLU A 375 -32.91 -11.22 1.81
C GLU A 375 -33.39 -9.77 1.60
N SER A 376 -33.01 -9.17 0.47
CA SER A 376 -33.75 -8.06 -0.12
C SER A 376 -34.24 -8.49 -1.51
N ILE A 377 -35.51 -8.86 -1.59
CA ILE A 377 -36.15 -9.37 -2.81
C ILE A 377 -36.25 -8.24 -3.83
N HIS A 378 -35.49 -8.28 -4.93
CA HIS A 378 -35.80 -7.51 -6.14
C HIS A 378 -35.57 -8.37 -7.39
N GLN A 379 -36.63 -8.42 -8.19
CA GLN A 379 -36.89 -9.36 -9.29
C GLN A 379 -36.01 -9.09 -10.52
N SER A 380 -35.08 -9.99 -10.80
CA SER A 380 -34.62 -10.40 -12.14
C SER A 380 -33.53 -11.47 -11.95
N GLU A 381 -33.95 -12.72 -11.84
CA GLU A 381 -33.10 -13.82 -11.35
C GLU A 381 -32.58 -14.68 -12.50
N TYR A 382 -31.27 -14.94 -12.52
CA TYR A 382 -30.65 -16.04 -13.27
C TYR A 382 -30.11 -17.06 -12.26
N GLU A 383 -30.58 -18.30 -12.37
CA GLU A 383 -30.36 -19.36 -11.37
C GLU A 383 -29.14 -20.25 -11.68
N ILE A 384 -28.40 -20.65 -10.65
CA ILE A 384 -27.38 -21.71 -10.73
C ILE A 384 -27.79 -22.84 -9.77
N PRO A 385 -28.08 -24.06 -10.25
CA PRO A 385 -28.33 -25.19 -9.36
C PRO A 385 -27.01 -25.73 -8.78
N LEU A 386 -26.94 -25.86 -7.46
CA LEU A 386 -25.88 -26.61 -6.77
C LEU A 386 -26.23 -28.11 -6.78
N LEU A 387 -25.26 -28.95 -7.15
CA LEU A 387 -25.40 -30.41 -7.17
C LEU A 387 -25.71 -30.94 -5.75
N SER A 388 -26.78 -31.72 -5.66
CA SER A 388 -26.95 -32.74 -4.62
C SER A 388 -26.17 -33.97 -5.05
N ASP A 389 -25.42 -34.60 -4.15
CA ASP A 389 -24.72 -35.87 -4.37
C ASP A 389 -25.65 -36.97 -4.90
#